data_AF-A0A6L8FWH2-F1
#
_entry.id   AF-A0A6L8FWH2-F1
#
_cell.length_a   1.000
_cell.length_b   1.000
_cell.length_c   1.000
_cell.angle_alpha   90.00
_cell.angle_beta   90.00
_cell.angle_gamma   90.00
#
_symmetry.space_group_name_H-M   'P 1'
#
loop_
_entity.id
_entity.type
_entity.pdbx_description
1 polymer ?
#
loop_
_entity_poly.entity_id
_entity_poly.type
_entity_poly.pdbx_seq_one_letter_code
_entity_poly.pdbx_strand_id
1 'polypeptide(L)'
;MGAEVFDLATGELRQLNQRLHDLTEETAKTPWRILHPRGAHAVAAGVDAPVEIDIEGHVGYYCAGMNQRAYITVHGMVGVGVAENMMSG
;
A
#
# COMPACT_ATOMS: atom_id res chain seq x y z
N MET A 1 18.12 -5.47 -7.86
CA MET A 1 17.00 -6.02 -7.05
C MET A 1 15.74 -5.39 -7.58
N GLY A 2 14.75 -6.21 -7.97
CA GLY A 2 13.49 -5.72 -8.53
C GLY A 2 12.47 -5.43 -7.43
N ALA A 3 11.46 -4.62 -7.74
CA ALA A 3 10.27 -4.43 -6.90
C ALA A 3 9.20 -5.46 -7.28
N GLU A 4 8.41 -5.90 -6.30
CA GLU A 4 7.17 -6.64 -6.55
C GLU A 4 6.13 -5.67 -7.12
N VAL A 5 5.47 -6.03 -8.23
CA VAL A 5 4.52 -5.15 -8.92
C VAL A 5 3.11 -5.73 -8.78
N PHE A 6 2.17 -4.89 -8.34
CA PHE A 6 0.75 -5.21 -8.31
C PHE A 6 -0.05 -4.17 -9.09
N ASP A 7 -0.78 -4.58 -10.12
CA ASP A 7 -1.60 -3.68 -10.93
C ASP A 7 -3.09 -3.79 -10.56
N LEU A 8 -3.64 -2.71 -10.01
CA LEU A 8 -5.06 -2.60 -9.64
C LEU A 8 -5.99 -2.40 -10.84
N ALA A 9 -5.45 -2.22 -12.06
CA ALA A 9 -6.26 -2.30 -13.28
C ALA A 9 -6.72 -3.74 -13.58
N THR A 10 -5.99 -4.74 -13.07
CA THR A 10 -6.26 -6.17 -13.34
C THR A 10 -6.44 -7.02 -12.09
N GLY A 11 -5.92 -6.57 -10.94
CA GLY A 11 -6.01 -7.26 -9.66
C GLY A 11 -7.03 -6.61 -8.73
N GLU A 12 -7.52 -7.39 -7.77
CA GLU A 12 -8.49 -6.92 -6.78
C GLU A 12 -7.79 -6.25 -5.59
N LEU A 13 -8.34 -5.12 -5.13
CA LEU A 13 -7.84 -4.40 -3.95
C LEU A 13 -7.69 -5.28 -2.71
N ARG A 14 -8.66 -6.18 -2.48
CA ARG A 14 -8.62 -7.10 -1.33
C ARG A 14 -7.42 -8.04 -1.40
N GLN A 15 -7.08 -8.49 -2.61
CA GLN A 15 -5.93 -9.36 -2.82
C GLN A 15 -4.62 -8.60 -2.57
N LEU A 16 -4.51 -7.36 -3.07
CA LEU A 16 -3.37 -6.50 -2.77
C LEU A 16 -3.15 -6.37 -1.25
N ASN A 17 -4.18 -5.93 -0.51
CA ASN A 17 -4.04 -5.72 0.93
C ASN A 17 -3.73 -7.02 1.67
N GLN A 18 -4.37 -8.14 1.32
CA GLN A 18 -4.04 -9.43 1.91
C GLN A 18 -2.57 -9.80 1.69
N ARG A 19 -2.04 -9.62 0.47
CA ARG A 19 -0.63 -9.91 0.18
C ARG A 19 0.32 -9.03 0.98
N LEU A 20 -0.04 -7.78 1.24
CA LEU A 20 0.74 -6.89 2.11
C LEU A 20 0.65 -7.31 3.59
N HIS A 21 -0.48 -7.83 4.04
CA HIS A 21 -0.66 -8.38 5.40
C HIS A 21 0.11 -9.70 5.61
N ASP A 22 0.27 -10.48 4.55
CA ASP A 22 1.00 -11.76 4.60
C ASP A 22 2.53 -11.59 4.53
N LEU A 23 3.03 -10.34 4.48
CA LEU A 23 4.46 -10.06 4.45
C LEU A 23 5.14 -10.48 5.77
N THR A 24 6.20 -11.27 5.63
CA THR A 24 7.17 -11.58 6.68
C THR A 24 8.34 -10.59 6.66
N GLU A 25 9.17 -10.60 7.71
CA GLU A 25 10.39 -9.78 7.76
C GLU A 25 11.36 -10.05 6.59
N GLU A 26 11.41 -11.29 6.09
CA GLU A 26 12.25 -11.62 4.93
C GLU A 26 11.66 -11.04 3.64
N THR A 27 10.37 -11.26 3.40
CA THR A 27 9.70 -10.79 2.18
C THR A 27 9.56 -9.27 2.13
N ALA A 28 9.51 -8.60 3.29
CA ALA A 28 9.42 -7.14 3.40
C ALA A 28 10.69 -6.41 2.88
N LYS A 29 11.80 -7.11 2.69
CA LYS A 29 13.02 -6.57 2.06
C LYS A 29 12.85 -6.26 0.58
N THR A 30 11.80 -6.77 -0.06
CA THR A 30 11.47 -6.48 -1.46
C THR A 30 10.49 -5.31 -1.51
N PRO A 31 10.84 -4.17 -2.13
CA PRO A 31 9.92 -3.04 -2.26
C PRO A 31 8.75 -3.39 -3.17
N TRP A 32 7.65 -2.66 -3.01
CA TRP A 32 6.42 -2.86 -3.77
C TRP A 32 6.10 -1.65 -4.65
N ARG A 33 5.57 -1.91 -5.85
CA ARG A 33 4.98 -0.90 -6.73
C ARG A 33 3.54 -1.26 -7.03
N ILE A 34 2.63 -0.38 -6.64
CA ILE A 34 1.19 -0.53 -6.85
C ILE A 34 0.79 0.38 -8.00
N LEU A 35 0.37 -0.21 -9.12
CA LEU A 35 0.04 0.52 -10.35
C LEU A 35 -1.47 0.74 -10.47
N HIS A 36 -1.83 1.84 -11.12
CA HIS A 36 -3.19 2.16 -11.54
C HIS A 36 -4.26 1.98 -10.44
N PRO A 37 -4.11 2.63 -9.26
CA PRO A 37 -5.10 2.55 -8.19
C PRO A 37 -6.48 3.13 -8.56
N ARG A 38 -6.55 4.02 -9.57
CA ARG A 38 -7.81 4.57 -10.11
C ARG A 38 -8.76 5.12 -9.05
N GLY A 39 -8.20 5.75 -8.01
CA GLY A 39 -8.97 6.32 -6.90
C GLY A 39 -9.50 5.27 -5.91
N ALA A 40 -8.98 4.04 -5.92
CA ALA A 40 -9.37 2.98 -4.97
C ALA A 40 -9.18 3.44 -3.52
N HIS A 41 -10.12 3.04 -2.67
CA HIS A 41 -10.11 3.36 -1.25
C HIS A 41 -9.31 2.29 -0.49
N ALA A 42 -8.84 2.60 0.70
CA ALA A 42 -8.16 1.67 1.61
C ALA A 42 -6.97 0.92 0.97
N VAL A 43 -6.29 1.54 0.00
CA VAL A 43 -5.06 0.98 -0.60
C VAL A 43 -3.97 0.95 0.45
N ALA A 44 -3.30 -0.21 0.58
CA ALA A 44 -2.25 -0.44 1.57
C ALA A 44 -2.71 -0.15 3.01
N ALA A 45 -3.97 -0.44 3.35
CA ALA A 45 -4.47 -0.30 4.71
C ALA A 45 -4.05 -1.49 5.58
N GLY A 46 -3.66 -1.24 6.83
CA GLY A 46 -3.33 -2.25 7.85
C GLY A 46 -1.98 -2.93 7.65
N VAL A 47 -1.04 -2.32 6.92
CA VAL A 47 0.27 -2.94 6.67
C VAL A 47 1.10 -2.97 7.96
N ASP A 48 1.53 -4.18 8.35
CA ASP A 48 2.34 -4.45 9.55
C ASP A 48 3.66 -5.14 9.19
N ALA A 49 4.37 -4.57 8.22
CA ALA A 49 5.67 -5.06 7.79
C ALA A 49 6.58 -3.86 7.47
N PRO A 50 7.90 -3.94 7.72
CA PRO A 50 8.84 -2.87 7.42
C PRO A 50 9.20 -2.88 5.92
N VAL A 51 8.22 -2.58 5.07
CA VAL A 51 8.32 -2.63 3.61
C VAL A 51 8.19 -1.23 3.00
N GLU A 52 8.91 -0.98 1.91
CA GLU A 52 8.74 0.23 1.09
C GLU A 52 7.68 -0.02 0.02
N ILE A 53 6.71 0.89 -0.11
CA ILE A 53 5.61 0.79 -1.07
C ILE A 53 5.47 2.09 -1.84
N ASP A 54 5.63 2.03 -3.16
CA ASP A 54 5.33 3.12 -4.09
C ASP A 54 3.97 2.89 -4.75
N ILE A 55 3.06 3.85 -4.63
CA ILE A 55 1.74 3.84 -5.25
C ILE A 55 1.72 4.82 -6.41
N GLU A 56 1.61 4.31 -7.62
CA GLU A 56 1.70 5.06 -8.88
C GLU A 56 0.30 5.48 -9.34
N GLY A 57 -0.18 6.60 -8.77
CA GLY A 57 -1.46 7.22 -9.15
C GLY A 57 -2.29 7.68 -7.96
N HIS A 58 -3.51 8.13 -8.25
CA HIS A 58 -4.43 8.68 -7.25
C HIS A 58 -5.14 7.59 -6.45
N VAL A 59 -5.28 7.80 -5.15
CA VAL A 59 -5.97 6.92 -4.22
C VAL A 59 -7.11 7.65 -3.52
N GLY A 60 -8.14 6.90 -3.16
CA GLY A 60 -9.33 7.38 -2.47
C GLY A 60 -9.17 7.42 -0.96
N TYR A 61 -10.27 7.22 -0.24
CA TYR A 61 -10.30 7.39 1.21
C TYR A 61 -9.50 6.31 1.93
N TYR A 62 -8.94 6.64 3.10
CA TYR A 62 -8.30 5.70 4.01
C TYR A 62 -7.08 4.94 3.46
N CYS A 63 -6.43 5.47 2.42
CA CYS A 63 -5.14 4.95 1.96
C CYS A 63 -4.13 4.96 3.12
N ALA A 64 -3.35 3.88 3.27
CA ALA A 64 -2.39 3.69 4.35
C ALA A 64 -2.98 3.76 5.78
N GLY A 65 -4.30 3.66 5.95
CA GLY A 65 -4.93 3.63 7.27
C GLY A 65 -4.45 2.43 8.09
N MET A 66 -4.29 2.60 9.40
CA MET A 66 -3.77 1.58 10.32
C MET A 66 -2.37 1.05 9.97
N ASN A 67 -1.57 1.81 9.20
CA ASN A 67 -0.18 1.43 8.93
C ASN A 67 0.63 1.36 10.23
N GLN A 68 1.43 0.32 10.38
CA GLN A 68 2.23 0.11 11.58
C GLN A 68 3.73 0.25 11.35
N ARG A 69 4.26 -0.12 10.19
CA ARG A 69 5.72 -0.24 9.96
C ARG A 69 6.18 0.11 8.55
N ALA A 70 5.27 0.21 7.57
CA ALA A 70 5.66 0.40 6.17
C ALA A 70 5.92 1.86 5.84
N TYR A 71 6.83 2.12 4.90
CA TYR A 71 7.03 3.43 4.29
C TYR A 71 6.23 3.47 2.97
N ILE A 72 5.18 4.29 2.93
CA ILE A 72 4.24 4.33 1.79
C ILE A 72 4.30 5.69 1.11
N THR A 73 4.78 5.71 -0.13
CA THR A 73 4.81 6.92 -0.97
C THR A 73 3.70 6.85 -2.01
N VAL A 74 2.85 7.87 -2.08
CA VAL A 74 1.82 7.99 -3.12
C VAL A 74 2.25 9.05 -4.14
N HIS A 75 2.49 8.62 -5.37
CA HIS A 75 2.81 9.49 -6.52
C HIS A 75 1.50 10.03 -7.13
N GLY A 76 0.73 10.75 -6.32
CA GLY A 76 -0.60 11.22 -6.70
C GLY A 76 -1.36 11.93 -5.57
N MET A 77 -2.64 12.17 -5.79
CA MET A 77 -3.54 12.74 -4.79
C MET A 77 -4.08 11.64 -3.88
N VAL A 78 -4.27 11.99 -2.61
CA VAL A 78 -4.85 11.12 -1.58
C VAL A 78 -6.19 11.66 -1.10
N GLY A 79 -7.13 10.76 -0.82
CA GLY A 79 -8.45 11.11 -0.29
C GLY A 79 -8.48 11.34 1.22
N VAL A 80 -9.68 11.60 1.74
CA VAL A 80 -9.96 11.78 3.17
C VAL A 80 -9.50 10.56 3.99
N GLY A 81 -8.95 10.81 5.18
CA GLY A 81 -8.55 9.75 6.11
C GLY A 81 -7.26 9.04 5.72
N VAL A 82 -6.42 9.63 4.85
CA VAL A 82 -5.06 9.12 4.60
C VAL A 82 -4.32 8.90 5.91
N ALA A 83 -3.72 7.72 6.06
CA ALA A 83 -3.00 7.31 7.27
C ALA A 83 -3.83 7.37 8.57
N GLU A 84 -5.18 7.31 8.49
CA GLU A 84 -6.01 7.32 9.68
C GLU A 84 -5.62 6.17 10.62
N ASN A 85 -5.44 6.48 11.91
CA ASN A 85 -5.02 5.53 12.95
C ASN A 85 -3.69 4.82 12.65
N MET A 86 -2.78 5.47 11.91
CA MET A 86 -1.40 5.00 11.74
C MET A 86 -0.67 4.96 13.09
N MET A 87 0.10 3.90 13.32
CA MET A 87 0.93 3.71 14.51
C MET A 87 2.38 4.18 14.26
N SER A 88 2.94 3.88 13.09
CA SER A 88 4.23 4.41 12.62
C SER A 88 4.39 4.21 11.11
N GLY A 89 5.50 4.69 10.55
CA GLY A 89 5.84 4.60 9.12
C GLY A 89 6.02 5.95 8.45
#